data_AF-A0A7J7ELV1-F1
#
_entry.id   AF-A0A7J7ELV1-F1
#
_cell.length_a   1.000
_cell.length_b   1.000
_cell.length_c   1.000
_cell.angle_alpha   90.00
_cell.angle_beta   90.00
_cell.angle_gamma   90.00
#
_symmetry.space_group_name_H-M   'P 1'
#
loop_
_entity.id
_entity.type
_entity.pdbx_description
1 polymer ?
#
loop_
_entity_poly.entity_id
_entity_poly.type
_entity_poly.pdbx_seq_one_letter_code
_entity_poly.pdbx_strand_id
1 'polypeptide(L)'
;VAGPHPELKMDALKILVNLVEYEYREGYALVGEAKISWMFSKWSSLAPQSKAVCLKPEIPNGKLTVEKDQYVNPETVTIQCDPGYRMAGSQSISCSKNKSWSPMYPKVPEDCEILLKGKKLLQCFPSPQDSKVTLELHKLSLEIKKIEQERDKEKTI
;
A
#
# COMPACT_ATOMS: atom_id res chain seq x y z
N VAL A 1 -20.50 33.76 7.28
CA VAL A 1 -20.78 32.58 8.12
C VAL A 1 -19.83 32.64 9.30
N ALA A 2 -20.37 32.93 10.48
CA ALA A 2 -19.60 33.13 11.71
C ALA A 2 -18.94 31.80 12.13
N GLY A 3 -17.62 31.81 12.32
CA GLY A 3 -16.89 30.74 12.99
C GLY A 3 -17.08 30.80 14.51
N PRO A 4 -16.84 29.71 15.24
CA PRO A 4 -17.16 29.64 16.67
C PRO A 4 -16.32 30.64 17.45
N HIS A 5 -16.98 31.39 18.32
CA HIS A 5 -16.38 32.28 19.29
C HIS A 5 -15.93 31.42 20.49
N PRO A 6 -14.64 31.30 20.82
CA PRO A 6 -14.20 30.56 22.00
C PRO A 6 -14.34 31.46 23.24
N GLU A 7 -15.09 31.03 24.25
CA GLU A 7 -15.06 31.65 25.57
C GLU A 7 -13.70 31.37 26.23
N LEU A 8 -12.96 32.44 26.51
CA LEU A 8 -11.61 32.42 27.04
C LEU A 8 -11.66 32.48 28.57
N LYS A 9 -11.30 31.38 29.26
CA LYS A 9 -10.71 31.47 30.59
C LYS A 9 -9.20 31.66 30.42
N MET A 10 -8.68 32.86 30.69
CA MET A 10 -7.27 33.16 30.41
C MET A 10 -6.59 33.96 31.54
N ASP A 11 -5.49 33.42 32.07
CA ASP A 11 -4.66 34.02 33.12
C ASP A 11 -3.97 35.32 32.68
N ALA A 12 -3.80 36.25 33.62
CA ALA A 12 -3.34 37.63 33.37
C ALA A 12 -1.94 37.77 32.73
N LEU A 13 -1.09 36.74 32.77
CA LEU A 13 0.22 36.74 32.08
C LEU A 13 0.09 36.62 30.54
N LYS A 14 -1.04 36.10 30.04
CA LYS A 14 -1.34 35.94 28.61
C LYS A 14 -1.84 37.22 27.92
N ILE A 15 -1.86 38.36 28.63
CA ILE A 15 -2.41 39.63 28.13
C ILE A 15 -1.40 40.41 27.26
N LEU A 16 -0.09 40.19 27.43
CA LEU A 16 0.96 40.84 26.61
C LEU A 16 1.28 40.07 25.33
N VAL A 17 0.83 38.82 25.24
CA VAL A 17 1.16 37.87 24.18
C VAL A 17 -0.11 37.09 23.88
N ASN A 18 -0.78 37.40 22.76
CA ASN A 18 -1.92 36.57 22.36
C ASN A 18 -1.39 35.25 21.81
N LEU A 19 -1.30 34.25 22.70
CA LEU A 19 -0.89 32.89 22.37
C LEU A 19 -2.11 32.11 21.85
N VAL A 20 -1.97 31.57 20.64
CA VAL A 20 -2.94 30.69 20.00
C VAL A 20 -2.33 29.30 19.93
N GLU A 21 -3.04 28.32 20.48
CA GLU A 21 -2.67 26.90 20.42
C GLU A 21 -3.65 26.17 19.50
N TYR A 22 -3.11 25.47 18.51
CA TYR A 22 -3.84 24.63 17.58
C TYR A 22 -3.95 23.21 18.12
N GLU A 23 -5.14 22.65 18.02
CA GLU A 23 -5.42 21.29 18.45
C GLU A 23 -5.45 20.31 17.28
N TYR A 24 -5.04 19.08 17.57
CA TYR A 24 -5.15 17.99 16.61
C TYR A 24 -6.61 17.58 16.44
N ARG A 25 -7.02 17.38 15.18
CA ARG A 25 -8.29 16.72 14.86
C ARG A 25 -8.00 15.25 14.54
N GLU A 26 -8.84 14.35 15.02
CA GLU A 26 -8.70 12.92 14.76
C GLU A 26 -8.57 12.63 13.25
N GLY A 27 -7.55 11.84 12.88
CA GLY A 27 -7.22 11.53 11.49
C GLY A 27 -6.49 12.65 10.73
N TYR A 28 -5.98 13.68 11.42
CA TYR A 28 -5.17 14.75 10.84
C TYR A 28 -3.91 15.03 11.66
N ALA A 29 -2.81 15.35 10.98
CA ALA A 29 -1.56 15.79 11.56
C ALA A 29 -1.39 17.30 11.34
N LEU A 30 -0.99 18.02 12.40
CA LEU A 30 -0.54 19.42 12.30
C LEU A 30 0.91 19.45 11.84
N VAL A 31 1.14 20.12 10.71
CA VAL A 31 2.48 20.35 10.14
C VAL A 31 2.82 21.83 10.30
N GLY A 32 3.73 22.12 11.25
CA GLY A 32 4.13 23.48 11.64
C GLY A 32 4.13 23.66 13.16
N GLU A 33 4.29 24.90 13.62
CA GLU A 33 4.21 25.22 15.05
C GLU A 33 2.76 25.18 15.53
N ALA A 34 2.47 24.32 16.49
CA ALA A 34 1.13 24.23 17.10
C ALA A 34 0.81 25.42 18.00
N LYS A 35 1.82 26.18 18.45
CA LYS A 35 1.68 27.34 19.32
C LYS A 35 2.27 28.55 18.63
N ILE A 36 1.44 29.53 18.31
CA ILE A 36 1.88 30.79 17.70
C ILE A 36 1.44 31.97 18.55
N SER A 37 2.28 33.01 18.61
CA SER A 37 2.00 34.22 19.38
C SER A 37 1.89 35.43 18.46
N TRP A 38 0.93 36.30 18.74
CA TRP A 38 0.88 37.64 18.16
C TRP A 38 1.66 38.61 19.03
N MET A 39 2.75 39.15 18.49
CA MET A 39 3.62 40.13 19.14
C MET A 39 4.06 41.17 18.12
N PHE A 40 4.13 42.45 18.52
CA PHE A 40 4.64 43.54 17.67
C PHE A 40 3.97 43.62 16.29
N SER A 41 2.65 43.43 16.25
CA SER A 41 1.86 43.41 15.01
C SER A 41 2.27 42.32 14.00
N LYS A 42 2.86 41.22 14.48
CA LYS A 42 3.29 40.08 13.67
C LYS A 42 3.05 38.76 14.40
N TRP A 43 2.73 37.71 13.63
CA TRP A 43 2.73 36.34 14.15
C TRP A 43 4.16 35.79 14.28
N SER A 44 4.43 35.05 15.36
CA SER A 44 5.73 34.37 15.54
C SER A 44 6.03 33.38 14.43
N SER A 45 4.99 32.71 13.91
CA SER A 45 5.09 31.73 12.84
C SER A 45 3.81 31.70 12.00
N LEU A 46 3.84 30.96 10.89
CA LEU A 46 2.67 30.71 10.07
C LEU A 46 1.74 29.73 10.79
N ALA A 47 0.44 29.84 10.53
CA ALA A 47 -0.54 28.86 11.01
C ALA A 47 -0.15 27.44 10.52
N PRO A 48 -0.18 26.42 11.40
CA PRO A 48 0.16 25.06 11.03
C PRO A 48 -0.85 24.52 10.02
N GLN A 49 -0.38 23.66 9.12
CA GLN A 49 -1.24 23.00 8.14
C GLN A 49 -1.85 21.74 8.75
N SER A 50 -3.16 21.59 8.63
CA SER A 50 -3.83 20.32 8.93
C SER A 50 -3.77 19.42 7.69
N LYS A 51 -3.06 18.29 7.80
CA LYS A 51 -2.92 17.31 6.72
C LYS A 51 -3.56 15.99 7.11
N ALA A 52 -4.27 15.37 6.16
CA ALA A 52 -4.91 14.08 6.37
C ALA A 52 -3.89 13.00 6.69
N VAL A 53 -4.26 12.11 7.62
CA VAL A 53 -3.48 10.93 7.98
C VAL A 53 -4.21 9.70 7.45
N CYS A 54 -3.48 8.88 6.71
CA CYS A 54 -3.92 7.57 6.28
C CYS A 54 -3.32 6.51 7.19
N LEU A 55 -4.14 5.54 7.61
CA LEU A 55 -3.66 4.35 8.31
C LEU A 55 -2.95 3.41 7.33
N LYS A 56 -2.09 2.54 7.88
CA LYS A 56 -1.47 1.44 7.13
C LYS A 56 -2.55 0.68 6.35
N PRO A 57 -2.44 0.60 5.00
CA PRO A 57 -3.37 -0.18 4.21
C PRO A 57 -3.11 -1.66 4.41
N GLU A 58 -4.18 -2.45 4.43
CA GLU A 58 -4.09 -3.90 4.32
C GLU A 58 -3.85 -4.28 2.85
N ILE A 59 -2.77 -5.03 2.61
CA ILE A 59 -2.37 -5.44 1.27
C ILE A 59 -2.33 -6.97 1.25
N PRO A 60 -3.33 -7.64 0.67
CA PRO A 60 -3.28 -9.08 0.50
C PRO A 60 -2.10 -9.50 -0.39
N ASN A 61 -1.32 -10.47 0.06
CA ASN A 61 -0.18 -11.04 -0.69
C ASN A 61 0.86 -10.00 -1.14
N GLY A 62 1.10 -9.01 -0.28
CA GLY A 62 2.11 -7.99 -0.49
C GLY A 62 2.34 -7.15 0.76
N LYS A 63 3.31 -6.25 0.65
CA LYS A 63 3.74 -5.37 1.74
C LYS A 63 4.14 -4.00 1.21
N LEU A 64 4.23 -3.02 2.09
CA LEU A 64 4.80 -1.72 1.73
C LEU A 64 6.32 -1.78 1.80
N THR A 65 7.00 -1.06 0.90
CA THR A 65 8.46 -0.92 0.96
C THR A 65 8.90 -0.18 2.22
N VAL A 66 8.06 0.73 2.72
CA VAL A 66 8.28 1.45 3.99
C VAL A 66 7.03 1.30 4.84
N GLU A 67 7.14 0.54 5.92
CA GLU A 67 6.03 0.30 6.85
C GLU A 67 6.02 1.33 7.99
N LYS A 68 4.87 1.97 8.16
CA LYS A 68 4.53 2.87 9.26
C LYS A 68 3.08 2.60 9.63
N ASP A 69 2.69 2.94 10.84
CA ASP A 69 1.28 2.86 11.25
C ASP A 69 0.43 3.97 10.62
N GLN A 70 1.07 5.11 10.30
CA GLN A 70 0.43 6.33 9.81
C GLN A 70 1.26 7.01 8.74
N TYR A 71 0.57 7.60 7.76
CA TYR A 71 1.16 8.33 6.63
C TYR A 71 0.45 9.67 6.43
N VAL A 72 1.20 10.75 6.27
CA VAL A 72 0.67 12.11 6.16
C VAL A 72 0.55 12.50 4.69
N ASN A 73 -0.61 12.99 4.23
CA ASN A 73 -0.77 13.47 2.86
C ASN A 73 0.33 14.52 2.48
N PRO A 74 0.93 14.46 1.27
CA PRO A 74 0.72 13.51 0.18
C PRO A 74 1.78 12.38 0.13
N GLU A 75 2.18 11.83 1.28
CA GLU A 75 3.14 10.71 1.33
C GLU A 75 2.76 9.58 0.38
N THR A 76 3.76 9.09 -0.33
CA THR A 76 3.62 8.02 -1.32
C THR A 76 4.45 6.83 -0.90
N VAL A 77 3.87 5.65 -1.03
CA VAL A 77 4.52 4.38 -0.72
C VAL A 77 4.38 3.44 -1.91
N THR A 78 5.36 2.57 -2.04
CA THR A 78 5.38 1.52 -3.05
C THR A 78 4.95 0.21 -2.43
N ILE A 79 4.13 -0.53 -3.16
CA ILE A 79 3.67 -1.86 -2.80
C ILE A 79 4.59 -2.89 -3.47
N GLN A 80 5.09 -3.81 -2.67
CA GLN A 80 5.84 -4.97 -3.12
C GLN A 80 4.98 -6.22 -2.97
N CYS A 81 4.73 -6.90 -4.08
CA CYS A 81 4.01 -8.17 -4.07
C CYS A 81 4.88 -9.30 -3.51
N ASP A 82 4.23 -10.27 -2.86
CA ASP A 82 4.89 -11.49 -2.42
C ASP A 82 5.34 -12.35 -3.61
N PRO A 83 6.30 -13.28 -3.42
CA PRO A 83 6.77 -14.15 -4.49
C PRO A 83 5.64 -14.92 -5.15
N GLY A 84 5.52 -14.79 -6.46
CA GLY A 84 4.40 -15.35 -7.19
C GLY A 84 3.12 -14.54 -7.02
N TYR A 85 3.20 -13.22 -6.87
CA TYR A 85 2.08 -12.32 -7.08
C TYR A 85 2.53 -11.16 -7.95
N ARG A 86 1.60 -10.62 -8.73
CA ARG A 86 1.84 -9.43 -9.56
C ARG A 86 0.70 -8.45 -9.37
N MET A 87 1.03 -7.17 -9.29
CA MET A 87 0.04 -6.12 -9.23
C MET A 87 -0.54 -5.83 -10.61
N ALA A 88 -1.84 -5.55 -10.67
CA ALA A 88 -2.49 -5.01 -11.86
C ALA A 88 -2.59 -3.47 -11.70
N GLY A 89 -1.84 -2.69 -12.48
CA GLY A 89 -1.87 -1.22 -12.38
C GLY A 89 -0.72 -0.64 -11.54
N SER A 90 -0.93 0.53 -10.92
CA SER A 90 0.13 1.29 -10.24
C SER A 90 0.60 0.62 -8.95
N GLN A 91 1.90 0.37 -8.84
CA GLN A 91 2.56 -0.10 -7.62
C GLN A 91 2.70 0.97 -6.54
N SER A 92 2.54 2.24 -6.90
CA SER A 92 2.63 3.36 -5.97
C SER A 92 1.25 3.87 -5.59
N ILE A 93 1.03 4.06 -4.29
CA ILE A 93 -0.17 4.66 -3.71
C ILE A 93 0.23 5.86 -2.86
N SER A 94 -0.62 6.89 -2.87
CA SER A 94 -0.41 8.12 -2.11
C SER A 94 -1.55 8.35 -1.13
N CYS A 95 -1.22 8.83 0.07
CA CYS A 95 -2.23 9.24 1.04
C CYS A 95 -2.92 10.50 0.53
N SER A 96 -4.24 10.46 0.36
CA SER A 96 -5.07 11.55 -0.13
C SER A 96 -5.57 12.46 0.99
N LYS A 97 -6.04 13.66 0.62
CA LYS A 97 -6.70 14.60 1.55
C LYS A 97 -7.97 14.03 2.22
N ASN A 98 -8.54 12.97 1.65
CA ASN A 98 -9.73 12.29 2.16
C ASN A 98 -9.41 11.16 3.15
N LYS A 99 -8.18 11.08 3.67
CA LYS A 99 -7.72 10.00 4.57
C LYS A 99 -7.80 8.60 3.93
N SER A 100 -7.70 8.56 2.60
CA SER A 100 -7.76 7.35 1.80
C SER A 100 -6.55 7.23 0.87
N TRP A 101 -6.26 6.00 0.44
CA TRP A 101 -5.17 5.72 -0.50
C TRP A 101 -5.62 5.90 -1.94
N SER A 102 -4.77 6.53 -2.76
CA SER A 102 -5.03 6.77 -4.17
C SER A 102 -3.79 6.47 -5.04
N PRO A 103 -3.92 5.73 -6.15
CA PRO A 103 -5.11 4.97 -6.55
C PRO A 103 -5.45 3.90 -5.50
N MET A 104 -6.71 3.49 -5.46
CA MET A 104 -7.10 2.36 -4.62
C MET A 104 -6.37 1.12 -5.16
N TYR A 105 -5.68 0.40 -4.27
CA TYR A 105 -4.93 -0.78 -4.68
C TYR A 105 -5.91 -1.85 -5.22
N PRO A 106 -5.54 -2.59 -6.27
CA PRO A 106 -6.40 -3.63 -6.82
C PRO A 106 -6.51 -4.79 -5.82
N LYS A 107 -7.72 -5.29 -5.60
CA LYS A 107 -7.92 -6.64 -5.08
C LYS A 107 -7.45 -7.60 -6.17
N VAL A 108 -6.41 -8.39 -5.90
CA VAL A 108 -5.86 -9.36 -6.86
C VAL A 108 -7.01 -10.28 -7.30
N PRO A 109 -7.30 -10.42 -8.60
CA PRO A 109 -8.23 -11.45 -9.06
C PRO A 109 -7.64 -12.83 -8.72
N GLU A 110 -8.45 -13.71 -8.14
CA GLU A 110 -8.07 -15.11 -7.78
C GLU A 110 -7.36 -15.86 -8.92
N ASP A 111 -7.61 -15.45 -10.17
CA ASP A 111 -7.05 -16.03 -11.39
C ASP A 111 -5.55 -15.76 -11.64
N CYS A 112 -4.88 -14.92 -10.83
CA CYS A 112 -3.42 -14.75 -10.96
C CYS A 112 -2.65 -16.04 -10.65
N GLU A 113 -3.15 -16.90 -9.76
CA GLU A 113 -2.51 -18.18 -9.42
C GLU A 113 -2.31 -19.09 -10.65
N ILE A 114 -3.28 -19.10 -11.57
CA ILE A 114 -3.27 -19.97 -12.74
C ILE A 114 -2.14 -19.57 -13.69
N LEU A 115 -1.92 -18.26 -13.88
CA LEU A 115 -0.84 -17.74 -14.71
C LEU A 115 0.55 -18.00 -14.12
N LEU A 116 0.68 -18.10 -12.80
CA LEU A 116 1.97 -18.31 -12.13
C LEU A 116 2.40 -19.76 -12.15
N LYS A 117 1.45 -20.70 -12.03
CA LYS A 117 1.72 -22.14 -12.21
C LYS A 117 2.25 -22.41 -13.63
N GLY A 118 1.67 -21.76 -14.65
CA GLY A 118 2.16 -21.84 -16.03
C GLY A 118 3.44 -21.04 -16.30
N LYS A 119 3.55 -19.82 -15.77
CA LYS A 119 4.71 -18.94 -16.00
C LYS A 119 5.97 -19.47 -15.34
N LYS A 120 5.91 -20.07 -14.15
CA LYS A 120 7.09 -20.65 -13.45
C LYS A 120 7.78 -21.74 -14.26
N LEU A 121 7.03 -22.44 -15.13
CA LEU A 121 7.62 -23.34 -16.11
C LEU A 121 8.40 -22.57 -17.18
N LEU A 122 7.89 -21.44 -17.68
CA LEU A 122 8.56 -20.62 -18.71
C LEU A 122 9.81 -19.87 -18.21
N GLN A 123 10.00 -19.68 -16.89
CA GLN A 123 11.18 -19.00 -16.33
C GLN A 123 12.45 -19.87 -16.37
N CYS A 124 12.30 -21.17 -16.62
CA CYS A 124 13.41 -22.10 -16.80
C CYS A 124 13.85 -22.25 -18.26
N PHE A 125 13.17 -21.57 -19.22
CA PHE A 125 13.39 -21.76 -20.66
C PHE A 125 13.65 -20.42 -21.36
N PRO A 126 14.89 -20.14 -21.78
CA PRO A 126 15.25 -18.82 -22.31
C PRO A 126 14.68 -18.52 -23.72
N SER A 127 13.93 -19.44 -24.38
CA SER A 127 13.26 -19.16 -25.66
C SER A 127 11.86 -19.80 -25.85
N PRO A 128 11.02 -19.26 -26.76
CA PRO A 128 9.71 -19.83 -27.12
C PRO A 128 9.74 -21.21 -27.81
N GLN A 129 10.90 -21.64 -28.35
CA GLN A 129 11.02 -22.98 -28.93
C GLN A 129 11.27 -24.04 -27.85
N ASP A 130 12.02 -23.66 -26.81
CA ASP A 130 12.30 -24.52 -25.66
C ASP A 130 11.03 -24.82 -24.85
N SER A 131 10.07 -23.88 -24.82
CA SER A 131 8.77 -24.10 -24.19
C SER A 131 7.90 -25.11 -24.95
N LYS A 132 7.88 -25.06 -26.29
CA LYS A 132 7.18 -26.06 -27.12
C LYS A 132 7.78 -27.45 -26.92
N VAL A 133 9.10 -27.56 -26.99
CA VAL A 133 9.83 -28.83 -26.77
C VAL A 133 9.56 -29.37 -25.37
N THR A 134 9.52 -28.51 -24.35
CA THR A 134 9.22 -28.91 -22.96
C THR A 134 7.79 -29.42 -22.79
N LEU A 135 6.81 -28.77 -23.41
CA LEU A 135 5.41 -29.22 -23.35
C LEU A 135 5.24 -30.58 -24.04
N GLU A 136 5.91 -30.80 -25.18
CA GLU A 136 5.92 -32.09 -25.86
C GLU A 136 6.64 -33.16 -25.00
N LEU A 137 7.77 -32.82 -24.37
CA LEU A 137 8.49 -33.73 -23.47
C LEU A 137 7.65 -34.10 -22.22
N HIS A 138 6.93 -33.13 -21.66
CA HIS A 138 6.03 -33.37 -20.53
C HIS A 138 4.85 -34.27 -20.92
N LYS A 139 4.25 -34.02 -22.09
CA LYS A 139 3.19 -34.88 -22.65
C LYS A 139 3.68 -36.32 -22.82
N LEU A 140 4.84 -36.51 -23.44
CA LEU A 140 5.46 -37.84 -23.60
C LEU A 140 5.75 -38.50 -22.24
N SER A 141 6.22 -37.75 -21.25
CA SER A 141 6.46 -38.29 -19.90
C SER A 141 5.18 -38.78 -19.22
N LEU A 142 4.05 -38.09 -19.41
CA LEU A 142 2.75 -38.53 -18.88
C LEU A 142 2.23 -39.77 -19.61
N GLU A 143 2.41 -39.85 -20.93
CA GLU A 143 2.06 -41.04 -21.72
C GLU A 143 2.90 -42.26 -21.30
N ILE A 144 4.21 -42.09 -21.08
CA ILE A 144 5.09 -43.16 -20.56
C ILE A 144 4.62 -43.65 -19.19
N LYS A 145 4.33 -42.73 -18.25
CA LYS A 145 3.82 -43.11 -16.91
C LYS A 145 2.52 -43.91 -17.00
N LYS A 146 1.63 -43.55 -17.91
CA LYS A 146 0.38 -44.26 -18.12
C LYS A 146 0.64 -45.69 -18.61
N ILE A 147 1.54 -45.85 -19.57
CA ILE A 147 1.95 -47.17 -20.10
C ILE A 147 2.62 -48.02 -19.03
N GLU A 148 3.52 -47.44 -18.23
CA GLU A 148 4.18 -48.14 -17.11
C GLU A 148 3.15 -48.61 -16.08
N GLN A 149 2.18 -47.77 -15.75
CA GLN A 149 1.11 -48.11 -14.81
C GLN A 149 0.20 -49.22 -15.34
N GLU A 150 -0.07 -49.26 -16.65
CA GLU A 150 -0.82 -50.35 -17.28
C GLU A 150 -0.03 -51.66 -17.27
N ARG A 151 1.27 -51.62 -17.62
CA ARG A 151 2.18 -52.77 -17.57
C ARG A 151 2.33 -53.33 -16.15
N ASP A 152 2.43 -52.45 -15.15
CA ASP A 152 2.62 -52.88 -13.76
C ASP A 152 1.33 -53.47 -13.18
N LYS A 153 0.14 -53.02 -13.64
CA LYS A 153 -1.14 -53.68 -13.34
C LYS A 153 -1.21 -55.08 -13.95
N GLU A 154 -0.74 -55.27 -15.19
CA GLU A 154 -0.74 -56.56 -15.88
C GLU A 154 0.22 -57.58 -15.24
N LYS A 155 1.32 -57.13 -14.61
CA LYS A 155 2.24 -57.99 -13.84
C LYS A 155 1.73 -58.42 -12.47
N THR A 156 0.68 -57.77 -11.97
CA THR A 156 0.12 -58.01 -10.63
C THR A 156 -1.11 -58.93 -10.68
N ILE A 157 -1.45 -59.46 -11.86
CA ILE A 157 -2.52 -60.45 -12.09
C ILE A 157 -1.91 -61.84 -12.23
#